data_AF-A0A6A6L2V3-F1
#
_entry.id   AF-A0A6A6L2V3-F1
#
_cell.length_a   1.000
_cell.length_b   1.000
_cell.length_c   1.000
_cell.angle_alpha   90.00
_cell.angle_beta   90.00
_cell.angle_gamma   90.00
#
_symmetry.space_group_name_H-M   'P 1'
#
loop_
_entity.id
_entity.type
_entity.pdbx_description
1 polymer ?
#
loop_
_entity_poly.entity_id
_entity_poly.type
_entity_poly.pdbx_seq_one_letter_code
_entity_poly.pdbx_strand_id
1 'polypeptide(L)'
;MVPNSLARFVVENNSLRVTSPEKIKGTHDSAIGNFGIPQYGGSMAGTVAYPKDNSKGCKEFDDFGISFKSKPGALPTFVLLDRGDCFFALKVWNAQKAGASAVLVADDIEEPLITMDSPEEDGSSANILRHNNTICTY
;
A
#
# COMPACT_ATOMS: atom_id res chain seq x y z
N MET A 1 -0.51 3.36 -40.48
CA MET A 1 -1.42 2.82 -39.46
C MET A 1 -0.57 2.44 -38.25
N VAL A 2 -0.64 3.21 -37.18
CA VAL A 2 0.10 2.97 -35.94
C VAL A 2 -0.67 1.90 -35.15
N PRO A 3 -0.05 0.80 -34.69
CA PRO A 3 -0.74 -0.13 -33.83
C PRO A 3 -0.95 0.54 -32.47
N ASN A 4 -2.23 0.67 -32.08
CA ASN A 4 -2.60 1.01 -30.71
C ASN A 4 -2.00 -0.06 -29.78
N SER A 5 -0.94 0.31 -29.06
CA SER A 5 -0.48 -0.46 -27.92
C SER A 5 -1.56 -0.37 -26.85
N LEU A 6 -2.47 -1.34 -26.83
CA LEU A 6 -3.32 -1.57 -25.67
C LEU A 6 -2.39 -2.07 -24.57
N ALA A 7 -1.93 -1.15 -23.73
CA ALA A 7 -1.37 -1.50 -22.43
C ALA A 7 -2.47 -2.20 -21.63
N ARG A 8 -2.61 -3.52 -21.82
CA ARG A 8 -3.42 -4.35 -20.95
C ARG A 8 -2.68 -4.42 -19.64
N PHE A 9 -3.15 -3.65 -18.68
CA PHE A 9 -2.74 -3.80 -17.30
C PHE A 9 -3.15 -5.21 -16.86
N VAL A 10 -2.15 -6.08 -16.67
CA VAL A 10 -2.36 -7.41 -16.12
C VAL A 10 -2.42 -7.22 -14.62
N VAL A 11 -3.62 -7.29 -14.05
CA VAL A 11 -3.77 -7.42 -12.60
C VAL A 11 -3.13 -8.76 -12.24
N GLU A 12 -1.93 -8.74 -11.66
CA GLU A 12 -1.41 -9.92 -10.99
C GLU A 12 -2.30 -10.15 -9.76
N ASN A 13 -3.16 -11.18 -9.83
CA ASN A 13 -3.87 -11.72 -8.66
C ASN A 13 -2.82 -12.31 -7.70
N ASN A 14 -2.09 -11.45 -6.99
CA ASN A 14 -1.07 -11.85 -6.06
C ASN A 14 -1.63 -11.75 -4.64
N SER A 15 -1.77 -12.93 -4.03
CA SER A 15 -2.58 -13.17 -2.85
C SER A 15 -2.08 -12.45 -1.58
N LEU A 16 -2.91 -11.57 -1.00
CA LEU A 16 -2.71 -11.16 0.40
C LEU A 16 -3.18 -12.32 1.28
N ARG A 17 -2.25 -12.92 2.03
CA ARG A 17 -2.57 -14.01 2.94
C ARG A 17 -2.59 -13.54 4.39
N VAL A 18 -3.78 -13.52 4.98
CA VAL A 18 -3.94 -13.32 6.42
C VAL A 18 -3.63 -14.63 7.12
N THR A 19 -2.60 -14.63 7.96
CA THR A 19 -2.13 -15.84 8.67
C THR A 19 -2.77 -15.99 10.05
N SER A 20 -3.28 -14.91 10.63
CA SER A 20 -3.93 -14.86 11.94
C SER A 20 -4.73 -13.55 12.13
N PRO A 21 -5.70 -13.49 13.06
CA PRO A 21 -6.27 -14.60 13.82
C PRO A 21 -7.16 -15.51 12.97
N GLU A 22 -7.44 -16.72 13.45
CA GLU A 22 -8.11 -17.80 12.69
C GLU A 22 -9.47 -17.43 12.10
N LYS A 23 -10.15 -16.44 12.67
CA LYS A 23 -11.45 -15.94 12.20
C LYS A 23 -11.40 -15.27 10.82
N ILE A 24 -10.26 -14.67 10.47
CA ILE A 24 -10.07 -13.93 9.21
C ILE A 24 -8.93 -14.51 8.37
N LYS A 25 -8.37 -15.63 8.82
CA LYS A 25 -7.30 -16.34 8.14
C LYS A 25 -7.80 -16.81 6.77
N GLY A 26 -7.02 -16.51 5.75
CA GLY A 26 -7.43 -16.79 4.38
C GLY A 26 -6.53 -16.09 3.38
N THR A 27 -6.75 -16.42 2.13
CA THR A 27 -6.21 -15.68 1.00
C THR A 27 -7.29 -14.74 0.51
N HIS A 28 -6.93 -13.47 0.38
CA HIS A 28 -7.81 -12.42 -0.12
C HIS A 28 -7.23 -11.88 -1.41
N ASP A 29 -8.13 -11.50 -2.32
CA ASP A 29 -7.74 -10.80 -3.54
C ASP A 29 -7.23 -9.41 -3.16
N SER A 30 -6.21 -8.95 -3.88
CA SER A 30 -5.63 -7.63 -3.69
C SER A 30 -4.99 -7.16 -4.98
N ALA A 31 -5.05 -5.85 -5.24
CA ALA A 31 -4.29 -5.26 -6.33
C ALA A 31 -2.97 -4.71 -5.78
N ILE A 32 -1.85 -5.12 -6.37
CA ILE A 32 -0.55 -4.57 -5.99
C ILE A 32 -0.31 -3.28 -6.77
N GLY A 33 -0.10 -2.17 -6.05
CA GLY A 33 0.31 -0.91 -6.67
C GLY A 33 1.72 -1.04 -7.26
N ASN A 34 1.92 -0.56 -8.49
CA ASN A 34 3.22 -0.57 -9.18
C ASN A 34 4.13 0.58 -8.70
N PHE A 35 4.24 0.75 -7.39
CA PHE A 35 5.01 1.80 -6.74
C PHE A 35 6.03 1.17 -5.79
N GLY A 36 7.25 1.69 -5.77
CA GLY A 36 8.39 1.05 -5.08
C GLY A 36 9.12 0.07 -5.99
N ILE A 37 10.12 -0.64 -5.45
CA ILE A 37 10.88 -1.64 -6.20
C ILE A 37 10.19 -2.99 -5.99
N PRO A 38 9.42 -3.51 -6.96
CA PRO A 38 8.98 -4.89 -6.90
C PRO A 38 10.22 -5.78 -6.98
N GLN A 39 10.56 -6.45 -5.87
CA GLN A 39 11.42 -7.62 -5.97
C GLN A 39 10.56 -8.74 -6.56
N TYR A 40 10.51 -8.80 -7.90
CA TYR A 40 9.90 -9.90 -8.62
C TYR A 40 10.45 -11.23 -8.05
N GLY A 41 9.61 -11.97 -7.33
CA GLY A 41 9.95 -13.26 -6.71
C GLY A 41 10.07 -13.31 -5.17
N GLY A 42 9.72 -12.26 -4.42
CA GLY A 42 9.78 -12.25 -2.94
C GLY A 42 8.41 -12.16 -2.23
N SER A 43 8.33 -12.63 -0.98
CA SER A 43 7.18 -12.40 -0.08
C SER A 43 7.63 -11.69 1.20
N MET A 44 6.75 -10.87 1.78
CA MET A 44 7.00 -10.17 3.04
C MET A 44 5.88 -10.53 4.03
N ALA A 45 6.26 -10.93 5.24
CA ALA A 45 5.34 -11.15 6.34
C ALA A 45 5.48 -10.02 7.37
N GLY A 46 4.36 -9.56 7.91
CA GLY A 46 4.33 -8.45 8.84
C GLY A 46 3.10 -8.49 9.73
N THR A 47 3.03 -7.56 10.66
CA THR A 47 1.86 -7.32 11.53
C THR A 47 1.10 -6.11 11.03
N VAL A 48 -0.24 -6.17 11.06
CA VAL A 48 -1.08 -5.06 10.61
C VAL A 48 -1.40 -4.13 11.77
N ALA A 49 -1.21 -2.82 11.56
CA ALA A 49 -1.58 -1.75 12.48
C ALA A 49 -2.58 -0.80 11.81
N TYR A 50 -3.67 -0.49 12.51
CA TYR A 50 -4.66 0.50 12.08
C TYR A 50 -4.58 1.73 13.00
N PRO A 51 -4.24 2.92 12.48
CA PRO A 51 -4.14 4.13 13.28
C PRO A 51 -5.54 4.70 13.57
N LYS A 52 -5.83 4.97 14.85
CA LYS A 52 -7.13 5.54 15.27
C LYS A 52 -7.30 6.99 14.84
N ASP A 53 -6.22 7.76 14.90
CA ASP A 53 -6.14 9.12 14.39
C ASP A 53 -5.43 9.10 13.04
N ASN A 54 -5.87 9.94 12.10
CA ASN A 54 -5.35 9.96 10.72
C ASN A 54 -5.50 8.61 9.99
N SER A 55 -6.64 7.92 10.15
CA SER A 55 -6.92 6.62 9.53
C SER A 55 -6.84 6.63 8.00
N LYS A 56 -7.04 7.79 7.38
CA LYS A 56 -6.86 8.00 5.93
C LYS A 56 -5.42 8.33 5.52
N GLY A 57 -4.50 8.57 6.44
CA GLY A 57 -3.08 8.82 6.16
C GLY A 57 -2.77 10.07 5.32
N CYS A 58 -3.68 11.05 5.27
CA CYS A 58 -3.51 12.26 4.45
C CYS A 58 -2.66 13.35 5.13
N LYS A 59 -2.32 13.16 6.40
CA LYS A 59 -1.40 14.02 7.16
C LYS A 59 -0.20 13.21 7.66
N GLU A 60 0.83 13.89 8.15
CA GLU A 60 1.96 13.21 8.78
C GLU A 60 1.53 12.56 10.09
N PHE A 61 1.97 11.33 10.34
CA PHE A 61 1.62 10.61 11.57
C PHE A 61 2.37 11.14 12.81
N ASP A 62 3.50 11.82 12.61
CA ASP A 62 4.25 12.48 13.67
C ASP A 62 3.42 13.60 14.35
N ASP A 63 2.53 14.27 13.61
CA ASP A 63 1.59 15.27 14.15
C ASP A 63 0.63 14.68 15.20
N PHE A 64 0.45 13.36 15.17
CA PHE A 64 -0.40 12.60 16.08
C PHE A 64 0.42 11.78 17.09
N GLY A 65 1.76 11.89 17.07
CA GLY A 65 2.66 11.08 17.90
C GLY A 65 2.65 9.59 17.56
N ILE A 66 2.26 9.23 16.33
CA ILE A 66 2.15 7.84 15.87
C ILE A 66 3.42 7.43 15.13
N SER A 67 4.02 6.31 15.53
CA SER A 67 5.14 5.68 14.81
C SER A 67 4.88 4.20 14.58
N PHE A 68 5.21 3.75 13.36
CA PHE A 68 5.12 2.36 12.92
C PHE A 68 6.48 1.67 12.85
N LYS A 69 7.53 2.30 13.37
CA LYS A 69 8.87 1.70 13.42
C LYS A 69 8.84 0.42 14.25
N SER A 70 9.06 -0.71 13.60
CA SER A 70 9.18 -2.00 14.28
C SER A 70 10.47 -2.05 15.10
N LYS A 71 10.42 -2.68 16.27
CA LYS A 71 11.61 -2.91 17.10
C LYS A 71 12.55 -3.90 16.39
N PRO A 72 13.87 -3.83 16.60
CA PRO A 72 14.80 -4.83 16.11
C PRO A 72 14.36 -6.25 16.52
N GLY A 73 14.26 -7.17 15.56
CA GLY A 73 13.81 -8.55 15.78
C GLY A 73 12.28 -8.74 15.80
N ALA A 74 11.48 -7.67 15.71
CA ALA A 74 10.04 -7.76 15.53
C ALA A 74 9.67 -7.90 14.04
N LEU A 75 8.47 -8.41 13.77
CA LEU A 75 7.92 -8.41 12.42
C LEU A 75 7.74 -6.97 11.91
N PRO A 76 7.99 -6.71 10.61
CA PRO A 76 7.67 -5.44 9.97
C PRO A 76 6.21 -5.02 10.22
N THR A 77 5.97 -3.72 10.33
CA THR A 77 4.63 -3.18 10.53
C THR A 77 4.03 -2.75 9.19
N PHE A 78 2.89 -3.35 8.86
CA PHE A 78 2.05 -3.00 7.73
C PHE A 78 0.94 -2.09 8.24
N VAL A 79 0.70 -0.96 7.57
CA VAL A 79 -0.29 0.01 8.03
C VAL A 79 -1.54 -0.11 7.17
N LEU A 80 -2.68 -0.34 7.80
CA LEU A 80 -3.99 -0.34 7.16
C LEU A 80 -4.56 1.08 7.20
N LEU A 81 -4.93 1.61 6.05
CA LEU A 81 -5.53 2.94 5.90
C LEU A 81 -6.84 2.87 5.13
N ASP A 82 -7.72 3.81 5.41
CA ASP A 82 -8.99 3.94 4.69
C ASP A 82 -8.78 4.71 3.38
N ARG A 83 -9.55 4.37 2.35
CA ARG A 83 -9.63 5.13 1.10
C ARG A 83 -10.18 6.55 1.32
N GLY A 84 -9.85 7.45 0.40
CA GLY A 84 -10.41 8.81 0.34
C GLY A 84 -9.47 9.91 0.81
N ASP A 85 -9.96 11.15 0.67
CA ASP A 85 -9.35 12.46 1.03
C ASP A 85 -8.04 12.85 0.31
N CYS A 86 -7.21 11.90 -0.08
CA CYS A 86 -5.95 12.16 -0.77
C CYS A 86 -5.48 10.98 -1.63
N PHE A 87 -4.49 11.23 -2.49
CA PHE A 87 -3.88 10.23 -3.35
C PHE A 87 -3.14 9.14 -2.57
N PHE A 88 -3.16 7.92 -3.11
CA PHE A 88 -2.48 6.76 -2.51
C PHE A 88 -0.98 6.98 -2.30
N ALA A 89 -0.30 7.66 -3.24
CA ALA A 89 1.11 8.00 -3.11
C ALA A 89 1.41 8.84 -1.85
N LEU A 90 0.52 9.78 -1.51
CA LEU A 90 0.66 10.60 -0.30
C LEU A 90 0.46 9.77 0.97
N LYS A 91 -0.52 8.85 0.97
CA LYS A 91 -0.74 7.91 2.08
C LYS A 91 0.50 7.07 2.34
N VAL A 92 1.08 6.50 1.29
CA VAL A 92 2.30 5.68 1.36
C VAL A 92 3.47 6.49 1.87
N TRP A 93 3.66 7.71 1.34
CA TRP A 93 4.71 8.61 1.78
C TRP A 93 4.63 8.91 3.29
N ASN A 94 3.45 9.28 3.78
CA ASN A 94 3.24 9.61 5.18
C ASN A 94 3.46 8.39 6.08
N ALA A 95 2.93 7.23 5.71
CA ALA A 95 3.12 6.00 6.46
C ALA A 95 4.60 5.55 6.48
N GLN A 96 5.30 5.68 5.35
CA GLN A 96 6.72 5.37 5.24
C GLN A 96 7.57 6.27 6.13
N LYS A 97 7.32 7.59 6.13
CA LYS A 97 7.99 8.54 7.04
C LYS A 97 7.83 8.12 8.51
N ALA A 98 6.64 7.61 8.86
CA ALA A 98 6.32 7.13 10.20
C ALA A 98 6.92 5.76 10.54
N GLY A 99 7.56 5.07 9.58
CA GLY A 99 8.28 3.81 9.76
C GLY A 99 7.55 2.56 9.27
N ALA A 100 6.45 2.70 8.52
CA ALA A 100 5.75 1.57 7.94
C ALA A 100 6.61 0.85 6.90
N SER A 101 6.51 -0.48 6.84
CA SER A 101 7.20 -1.32 5.85
C SER A 101 6.31 -1.72 4.67
N ALA A 102 4.99 -1.62 4.83
CA ALA A 102 4.02 -1.75 3.76
C ALA A 102 2.75 -0.98 4.12
N VAL A 103 1.94 -0.68 3.12
CA VAL A 103 0.64 -0.01 3.31
C VAL A 103 -0.44 -0.82 2.61
N LEU A 104 -1.49 -1.12 3.36
CA LEU A 104 -2.74 -1.70 2.89
C LEU A 104 -3.76 -0.57 2.85
N VAL A 105 -4.42 -0.37 1.72
CA VAL A 105 -5.51 0.59 1.63
C VAL A 105 -6.80 -0.18 1.45
N ALA A 106 -7.70 -0.06 2.43
CA ALA A 106 -9.02 -0.64 2.38
C ALA A 106 -9.96 0.28 1.61
N ASP A 107 -10.56 -0.26 0.57
CA ASP A 107 -11.68 0.30 -0.14
C ASP A 107 -12.98 0.06 0.63
N ASP A 108 -13.82 1.07 0.68
CA ASP A 108 -15.18 1.01 1.24
C ASP A 108 -16.26 0.96 0.14
N ILE A 109 -15.84 0.95 -1.13
CA ILE A 109 -16.70 0.87 -2.30
C ILE A 109 -16.53 -0.52 -2.94
N GLU A 110 -17.64 -1.25 -3.08
CA GLU A 110 -17.66 -2.55 -3.76
C GLU A 110 -17.58 -2.34 -5.29
N GLU A 111 -16.37 -2.08 -5.78
CA GLU A 111 -16.05 -1.91 -7.21
C GLU A 111 -14.91 -2.85 -7.65
N PRO A 112 -14.75 -3.16 -8.96
CA PRO A 112 -13.66 -3.99 -9.43
C PRO A 112 -12.30 -3.42 -9.01
N LEU A 113 -11.40 -4.27 -8.52
CA LEU A 113 -10.05 -3.88 -8.09
C LEU A 113 -9.38 -2.98 -9.13
N ILE A 114 -9.18 -1.71 -8.77
CA ILE A 114 -8.50 -0.75 -9.63
C ILE A 114 -6.99 -0.87 -9.47
N THR A 115 -6.29 -0.74 -10.58
CA THR A 115 -4.84 -0.67 -10.60
C THR A 115 -4.47 0.78 -10.32
N MET A 116 -3.70 1.02 -9.26
CA MET A 116 -3.25 2.37 -8.95
C MET A 116 -2.24 2.82 -10.00
N ASP A 117 -2.73 3.43 -11.07
CA ASP A 117 -1.89 4.18 -11.99
C ASP A 117 -1.45 5.49 -11.31
N SER A 118 -0.23 5.88 -11.62
CA SER A 118 0.35 7.15 -11.16
C SER A 118 -0.54 8.31 -11.62
N PRO A 119 -0.78 9.34 -10.79
CA PRO A 119 -1.35 10.57 -11.34
C PRO A 119 -0.43 11.02 -12.48
N GLU A 120 -1.04 11.37 -13.62
CA GLU A 120 -0.35 11.90 -14.80
C GLU A 120 0.69 12.94 -14.38
N GLU A 121 1.85 12.87 -15.04
CA GLU A 121 3.09 13.57 -14.73
C GLU A 121 2.91 15.06 -14.39
N ASP A 122 2.81 15.37 -13.10
CA ASP A 122 3.38 16.60 -12.55
C ASP A 122 4.69 16.22 -11.86
N GLY A 123 5.82 16.67 -12.43
CA GLY A 123 7.21 16.22 -12.21
C GLY A 123 7.78 16.35 -10.80
N SER A 124 6.94 16.43 -9.77
CA SER A 124 7.32 16.44 -8.35
C SER A 124 7.32 15.03 -7.74
N SER A 125 6.62 14.06 -8.35
CA SER A 125 6.30 12.77 -7.73
C SER A 125 7.28 11.63 -8.08
N ALA A 126 8.10 11.81 -9.12
CA ALA A 126 8.90 10.74 -9.72
C ALA A 126 10.11 10.27 -8.88
N ASN A 127 10.47 10.98 -7.81
CA ASN A 127 11.66 10.67 -6.99
C ASN A 127 11.33 10.10 -5.60
N ILE A 128 10.06 9.88 -5.28
CA ILE A 128 9.62 9.73 -3.88
C ILE A 128 9.71 8.28 -3.36
N LEU A 129 9.87 7.28 -4.22
CA LEU A 129 9.68 5.87 -3.85
C LEU A 129 10.94 5.01 -4.05
N ARG A 130 12.01 5.33 -3.30
CA ARG A 130 13.28 4.57 -3.37
C ARG A 130 13.42 3.41 -2.37
N HIS A 131 12.39 3.05 -1.60
CA HIS A 131 12.47 1.96 -0.63
C HIS A 131 11.24 1.05 -0.68
N ASN A 132 11.49 -0.26 -0.56
CA ASN A 132 10.58 -1.41 -0.70
C ASN A 132 9.22 -1.29 0.00
N ASN A 133 8.25 -0.62 -0.63
CA ASN A 133 6.89 -0.53 -0.10
C ASN A 133 5.90 -1.13 -1.10
N THR A 134 5.57 -2.41 -0.92
CA THR A 134 4.47 -3.07 -1.62
C THR A 134 3.16 -2.48 -1.13
N ILE A 135 2.33 -2.02 -2.06
CA ILE A 135 0.99 -1.51 -1.78
C ILE A 135 0.00 -2.60 -2.18
N CYS A 136 -0.84 -3.09 -1.27
CA CYS A 136 -1.94 -3.97 -1.64
C CYS A 136 -3.26 -3.23 -1.39
N THR A 137 -4.08 -3.05 -2.42
CA THR A 137 -5.45 -2.54 -2.31
C THR A 137 -6.39 -3.71 -2.09
N TYR A 138 -7.22 -3.62 -1.05
CA TYR A 138 -8.35 -4.52 -0.78
C TYR A 138 -9.63 -3.73 -1.02
#